data_AF-A0A7S2X533-F1
#
_entry.id   AF-A0A7S2X533-F1
#
_cell.length_a   1.000
_cell.length_b   1.000
_cell.length_c   1.000
_cell.angle_alpha   90.00
_cell.angle_beta   90.00
_cell.angle_gamma   90.00
#
_symmetry.space_group_name_H-M   'P 1'
#
loop_
_entity.id
_entity.type
_entity.pdbx_description
1 polymer ?
#
loop_
_entity_poly.entity_id
_entity_poly.type
_entity_poly.pdbx_seq_one_letter_code
_entity_poly.pdbx_strand_id
1 'polypeptide(L)'
;MKVYEDCSSFEVDTEKLKPRGWARRPKHGEQYGKKYIAEFAYDIEELFNVGKSDSEKKLNARTMLERLRRKYPKRYTLPSETTLKQEISKLFDKQKKNTSKETASGDNNNRSYAKFPEIYANAFKRYMKEVEDASTIKPKEAYDKLVEDYTDENGRLPSDFPSYKQGTSKFSGMKTSYRKQLLKEIL
;
A
#
# COMPACT_ATOMS: atom_id res chain seq x y z
N MET A 1 10.49 -8.99 -56.21
CA MET A 1 10.61 -9.39 -54.79
C MET A 1 12.05 -9.08 -54.38
N LYS A 2 12.34 -7.87 -53.86
CA LYS A 2 13.71 -7.37 -53.61
C LYS A 2 13.87 -6.66 -52.26
N VAL A 3 12.94 -6.92 -51.34
CA VAL A 3 12.86 -6.19 -50.04
C VAL A 3 13.46 -7.02 -48.89
N TYR A 4 13.77 -8.30 -49.12
CA TYR A 4 14.21 -9.23 -48.07
C TYR A 4 15.73 -9.37 -47.90
N GLU A 5 16.55 -8.90 -48.85
CA GLU A 5 18.01 -9.05 -48.78
C GLU A 5 18.70 -7.96 -47.94
N ASP A 6 18.08 -6.77 -47.83
CA ASP A 6 18.65 -5.60 -47.16
C ASP A 6 18.63 -5.64 -45.62
N CYS A 7 17.96 -6.63 -45.01
CA CYS A 7 17.95 -6.77 -43.55
C CYS A 7 19.10 -7.63 -43.00
N SER A 8 19.87 -8.30 -43.86
CA SER A 8 20.96 -9.21 -43.43
C SER A 8 22.26 -8.50 -43.07
N SER A 9 22.44 -7.26 -43.54
CA SER A 9 23.62 -6.42 -43.31
C SER A 9 23.41 -5.35 -42.23
N PHE A 10 22.25 -5.32 -41.58
CA PHE A 10 21.97 -4.35 -40.52
C PHE A 10 22.71 -4.74 -39.24
N GLU A 11 23.91 -4.21 -39.06
CA GLU A 11 24.67 -4.33 -37.83
C GLU A 11 24.25 -3.21 -36.86
N VAL A 12 23.73 -3.60 -35.69
CA VAL A 12 23.45 -2.65 -34.62
C VAL A 12 24.77 -2.29 -33.96
N ASP A 13 25.19 -1.04 -34.13
CA ASP A 13 26.36 -0.48 -33.44
C ASP A 13 26.17 -0.58 -31.92
N THR A 14 26.80 -1.59 -31.33
CA THR A 14 26.65 -1.92 -29.91
C THR A 14 27.27 -0.87 -29.00
N GLU A 15 28.20 -0.06 -29.50
CA GLU A 15 28.82 1.05 -28.75
C GLU A 15 27.86 2.25 -28.61
N LYS A 16 26.90 2.39 -29.54
CA LYS A 16 25.84 3.41 -29.48
C LYS A 16 24.59 2.96 -28.73
N LEU A 17 24.56 1.73 -28.21
CA LEU A 17 23.44 1.25 -27.41
C LEU A 17 23.41 1.99 -26.07
N LYS A 18 22.31 2.70 -25.81
CA LYS A 18 22.10 3.33 -24.51
C LYS A 18 22.05 2.27 -23.40
N PRO A 19 22.64 2.54 -22.22
CA PRO A 19 22.72 1.56 -21.14
C PRO A 19 21.35 1.09 -20.68
N ARG A 20 21.24 -0.17 -20.22
CA ARG A 20 19.99 -0.73 -19.69
C ARG A 20 19.40 0.21 -18.64
N GLY A 21 18.19 0.69 -18.88
CA GLY A 21 17.46 1.56 -17.97
C GLY A 21 17.51 3.06 -18.29
N TRP A 22 18.14 3.47 -19.39
CA TRP A 22 18.17 4.88 -19.84
C TRP A 22 16.78 5.51 -20.04
N ALA A 23 15.77 4.70 -20.38
CA ALA A 23 14.37 5.12 -20.59
C ALA A 23 13.44 4.59 -19.49
N ARG A 24 13.90 4.50 -18.23
CA ARG A 24 13.02 4.12 -17.12
C ARG A 24 12.01 5.22 -16.85
N ARG A 25 10.73 4.85 -16.77
CA ARG A 25 9.67 5.75 -16.33
C ARG A 25 9.96 6.18 -14.87
N PRO A 26 9.85 7.48 -14.54
CA PRO A 26 9.88 7.93 -13.14
C PRO A 26 8.84 7.20 -12.31
N LYS A 27 9.08 7.07 -11.00
CA LYS A 27 8.07 6.46 -10.13
C LYS A 27 6.79 7.29 -10.16
N HIS A 28 5.67 6.65 -9.85
CA HIS A 28 4.38 7.33 -9.80
C HIS A 28 4.47 8.55 -8.86
N GLY A 29 4.23 9.75 -9.41
CA GLY A 29 4.29 11.01 -8.67
C GLY A 29 5.58 11.82 -8.82
N GLU A 30 6.63 11.25 -9.43
CA GLU A 30 7.88 11.95 -9.78
C GLU A 30 7.85 12.47 -11.24
N GLN A 31 6.89 12.01 -12.03
CA GLN A 31 6.75 12.37 -13.45
C GLN A 31 6.31 13.83 -13.66
N TYR A 32 5.58 14.40 -12.71
CA TYR A 32 5.11 15.78 -12.75
C TYR A 32 5.97 16.58 -11.77
N GLY A 33 6.52 17.71 -12.22
CA GLY A 33 7.45 18.54 -11.45
C GLY A 33 6.88 19.04 -10.10
N LYS A 34 7.64 19.92 -9.43
CA LYS A 34 7.31 20.42 -8.08
C LYS A 34 5.83 20.82 -7.98
N LYS A 35 5.10 20.19 -7.06
CA LYS A 35 3.70 20.55 -6.77
C LYS A 35 3.69 21.83 -5.96
N TYR A 36 3.20 22.92 -6.53
CA TYR A 36 3.10 24.24 -5.87
C TYR A 36 2.00 24.31 -4.78
N ILE A 37 1.41 23.18 -4.41
CA ILE A 37 0.34 23.16 -3.40
C ILE A 37 0.83 23.54 -2.00
N ALA A 38 2.11 23.33 -1.70
CA ALA A 38 2.68 23.64 -0.40
C ALA A 38 2.49 25.11 -0.01
N GLU A 39 2.55 26.03 -0.98
CA GLU A 39 2.37 27.47 -0.74
C GLU A 39 0.94 27.85 -0.38
N PHE A 40 -0.05 27.04 -0.77
CA PHE A 40 -1.47 27.29 -0.55
C PHE A 40 -2.08 26.36 0.50
N ALA A 41 -1.30 25.38 1.02
CA ALA A 41 -1.80 24.36 1.92
C ALA A 41 -2.44 24.94 3.19
N TYR A 42 -1.85 26.02 3.72
CA TYR A 42 -2.37 26.73 4.89
C TYR A 42 -3.77 27.32 4.65
N ASP A 43 -3.96 28.04 3.54
CA ASP A 43 -5.25 28.64 3.20
C ASP A 43 -6.32 27.58 2.92
N ILE A 44 -5.92 26.46 2.34
CA ILE A 44 -6.80 25.32 2.07
C ILE A 44 -7.26 24.70 3.39
N GLU A 45 -6.33 24.49 4.34
CA GLU A 45 -6.64 23.98 5.68
C GLU A 45 -7.54 24.96 6.45
N GLU A 46 -7.31 26.27 6.34
CA GLU A 46 -8.17 27.31 6.93
C GLU A 46 -9.60 27.23 6.37
N LEU A 47 -9.77 27.26 5.04
CA LEU A 47 -11.08 27.17 4.40
C LEU A 47 -11.81 25.85 4.74
N PHE A 48 -11.05 24.76 4.87
CA PHE A 48 -11.56 23.46 5.30
C PHE A 48 -12.05 23.50 6.75
N ASN A 49 -11.26 24.05 7.67
CA ASN A 49 -11.58 24.11 9.10
C ASN A 49 -12.77 25.04 9.40
N VAL A 50 -12.92 26.13 8.63
CA VAL A 50 -14.12 26.97 8.70
C VAL A 50 -15.37 26.17 8.32
N GLY A 51 -15.32 25.43 7.21
CA GLY A 51 -16.43 24.56 6.79
C GLY A 51 -16.67 23.35 7.69
N LYS A 52 -15.68 22.97 8.51
CA LYS A 52 -15.80 21.94 9.53
C LYS A 52 -16.53 22.46 10.77
N SER A 53 -16.22 23.69 11.18
CA SER A 53 -16.84 24.32 12.36
C SER A 53 -18.27 24.78 12.06
N ASP A 54 -18.52 25.17 10.81
CA ASP A 54 -19.80 25.65 10.33
C ASP A 54 -20.15 24.97 9.00
N SER A 55 -21.15 24.09 9.03
CA SER A 55 -21.56 23.30 7.87
C SER A 55 -22.10 24.16 6.72
N GLU A 56 -22.67 25.34 7.00
CA GLU A 56 -23.18 26.25 5.97
C GLU A 56 -22.05 26.88 5.16
N LYS A 57 -20.87 27.01 5.78
CA LYS A 57 -19.66 27.56 5.14
C LYS A 57 -18.81 26.50 4.45
N LYS A 58 -19.28 25.25 4.37
CA LYS A 58 -18.56 24.17 3.72
C LYS A 58 -18.44 24.41 2.21
N LEU A 59 -17.22 24.57 1.73
CA LEU A 59 -16.95 24.82 0.32
C LEU A 59 -16.58 23.55 -0.42
N ASN A 60 -17.01 23.47 -1.68
CA ASN A 60 -16.47 22.49 -2.62
C ASN A 60 -15.09 22.96 -3.16
N ALA A 61 -14.37 22.04 -3.81
CA ALA A 61 -13.03 22.33 -4.31
C ALA A 61 -13.00 23.47 -5.35
N ARG A 62 -14.04 23.59 -6.20
CA ARG A 62 -14.13 24.65 -7.20
C ARG A 62 -14.29 26.03 -6.55
N THR A 63 -15.16 26.14 -5.56
CA THR A 63 -15.40 27.40 -4.82
C THR A 63 -14.20 27.78 -3.96
N MET A 64 -13.50 26.81 -3.36
CA MET A 64 -12.21 27.06 -2.70
C MET A 64 -11.17 27.60 -3.68
N LEU A 65 -11.07 27.05 -4.89
CA LEU A 65 -10.18 27.56 -5.93
C LEU A 65 -10.54 28.99 -6.36
N GLU A 66 -11.82 29.32 -6.48
CA GLU A 66 -12.27 30.70 -6.75
C GLU A 66 -11.87 31.67 -5.64
N ARG A 67 -11.97 31.26 -4.37
CA ARG A 67 -11.45 32.06 -3.25
C ARG A 67 -9.94 32.25 -3.32
N LEU A 68 -9.18 31.20 -3.65
CA LEU A 68 -7.74 31.31 -3.85
C LEU A 68 -7.40 32.24 -5.02
N ARG A 69 -8.15 32.20 -6.13
CA ARG A 69 -7.99 33.14 -7.26
C ARG A 69 -8.23 34.58 -6.85
N ARG A 70 -9.24 34.84 -6.01
CA ARG A 70 -9.52 36.19 -5.48
C ARG A 70 -8.43 36.67 -4.52
N LYS A 71 -7.91 35.77 -3.66
CA LYS A 71 -6.83 36.06 -2.71
C LYS A 71 -5.48 36.27 -3.41
N TYR A 72 -5.24 35.57 -4.51
CA TYR A 72 -3.99 35.60 -5.28
C TYR A 72 -4.22 35.94 -6.77
N PRO A 73 -4.67 37.17 -7.10
CA PRO A 73 -5.12 37.52 -8.45
C PRO A 73 -4.00 37.50 -9.51
N LYS A 74 -2.74 37.66 -9.12
CA LYS A 74 -1.57 37.68 -10.02
C LYS A 74 -0.74 36.40 -9.99
N ARG A 75 -1.20 35.35 -9.31
CA ARG A 75 -0.47 34.07 -9.24
C ARG A 75 -1.03 33.09 -10.26
N TYR A 76 -0.20 32.73 -11.23
CA TYR A 76 -0.51 31.71 -12.23
C TYR A 76 -0.20 30.28 -11.74
N THR A 77 0.47 30.14 -10.60
CA THR A 77 0.87 28.86 -10.00
C THR A 77 -0.21 28.22 -9.12
N LEU A 78 -1.47 28.64 -9.28
CA LEU A 78 -2.59 28.12 -8.48
C LEU A 78 -2.79 26.61 -8.72
N PRO A 79 -3.15 25.84 -7.68
CA PRO A 79 -3.38 24.42 -7.81
C PRO A 79 -4.59 24.15 -8.73
N SER A 80 -4.55 23.03 -9.44
CA SER A 80 -5.72 22.55 -10.18
C SER A 80 -6.83 22.10 -9.22
N GLU A 81 -8.08 22.08 -9.69
CA GLU A 81 -9.21 21.56 -8.91
C GLU A 81 -8.96 20.12 -8.43
N THR A 82 -8.35 19.28 -9.26
CA THR A 82 -8.01 17.89 -8.92
C THR A 82 -6.98 17.82 -7.80
N THR A 83 -5.96 18.68 -7.85
CA THR A 83 -4.95 18.76 -6.78
C THR A 83 -5.60 19.21 -5.46
N LEU A 84 -6.55 20.15 -5.53
CA LEU A 84 -7.29 20.61 -4.37
C LEU A 84 -8.17 19.51 -3.76
N LYS A 85 -8.88 18.73 -4.60
CA LYS A 85 -9.65 17.56 -4.16
C LYS A 85 -8.77 16.55 -3.43
N GLN A 86 -7.57 16.27 -3.96
CA GLN A 86 -6.62 15.37 -3.30
C GLN A 86 -6.20 15.91 -1.94
N GLU A 87 -5.96 17.21 -1.81
CA GLU A 87 -5.56 17.82 -0.54
C GLU A 87 -6.68 17.80 0.51
N ILE A 88 -7.91 18.11 0.09
CA ILE A 88 -9.10 18.01 0.95
C ILE A 88 -9.31 16.56 1.42
N SER A 89 -9.14 15.56 0.54
CA SER A 89 -9.22 14.15 0.93
C SER A 89 -8.16 13.79 1.97
N LYS A 90 -6.93 14.29 1.84
CA LYS A 90 -5.89 14.09 2.86
C LYS A 90 -6.27 14.72 4.21
N LEU A 91 -6.90 15.90 4.21
CA LEU A 91 -7.38 16.54 5.45
C LEU A 91 -8.47 15.69 6.13
N PHE A 92 -9.40 15.12 5.36
CA PHE A 92 -10.38 14.16 5.90
C PHE A 92 -9.72 12.90 6.46
N ASP A 93 -8.72 12.35 5.78
CA ASP A 93 -7.99 11.17 6.27
C ASP A 93 -7.19 11.48 7.55
N LYS A 94 -6.59 12.67 7.64
CA LYS A 94 -5.91 13.18 8.84
C LYS A 94 -6.89 13.31 10.00
N GLN A 95 -8.10 13.81 9.75
CA GLN A 95 -9.16 13.89 10.76
C GLN A 95 -9.54 12.51 11.28
N LYS A 96 -9.84 11.55 10.40
CA LYS A 96 -10.19 10.17 10.79
C LYS A 96 -9.11 9.53 11.66
N LYS A 97 -7.83 9.76 11.32
CA LYS A 97 -6.68 9.29 12.10
C LYS A 97 -6.55 9.95 13.47
N ASN A 98 -6.92 11.22 13.61
CA ASN A 98 -6.87 11.90 14.90
C ASN A 98 -8.03 11.46 15.81
N THR A 99 -9.24 11.29 15.27
CA THR A 99 -10.38 10.73 16.01
C THR A 99 -10.11 9.30 16.48
N SER A 100 -9.43 8.49 15.65
CA SER A 100 -9.02 7.16 16.06
C SER A 100 -7.86 7.16 17.07
N LYS A 101 -7.04 8.22 17.15
CA LYS A 101 -5.96 8.34 18.15
C LYS A 101 -6.47 8.71 19.54
N GLU A 102 -7.46 9.59 19.66
CA GLU A 102 -8.07 9.93 20.95
C GLU A 102 -8.87 8.76 21.55
N THR A 103 -9.25 7.78 20.73
CA THR A 103 -9.86 6.51 21.15
C THR A 103 -8.88 5.33 21.10
N ALA A 104 -7.61 5.54 20.70
CA ALA A 104 -6.57 4.48 20.59
C ALA A 104 -5.78 4.26 21.89
N SER A 105 -6.48 4.22 23.03
CA SER A 105 -6.20 3.14 23.99
C SER A 105 -6.88 1.82 23.55
N GLY A 106 -7.56 1.81 22.40
CA GLY A 106 -8.11 0.63 21.75
C GLY A 106 -7.30 0.16 20.54
N ASP A 107 -6.75 -1.04 20.68
CA ASP A 107 -6.09 -1.88 19.68
C ASP A 107 -6.83 -1.90 18.31
N ASN A 108 -6.31 -1.15 17.32
CA ASN A 108 -6.86 -1.09 15.96
C ASN A 108 -6.65 -2.39 15.14
N ASN A 109 -6.21 -3.48 15.77
CA ASN A 109 -6.16 -4.80 15.12
C ASN A 109 -7.52 -5.53 15.11
N ASN A 110 -8.58 -4.94 15.66
CA ASN A 110 -9.88 -5.59 15.78
C ASN A 110 -10.73 -5.55 14.50
N ARG A 111 -10.12 -5.80 13.33
CA ARG A 111 -10.87 -6.33 12.18
C ARG A 111 -11.14 -7.80 12.44
N SER A 112 -12.26 -8.04 13.11
CA SER A 112 -12.91 -9.33 13.39
C SER A 112 -12.76 -10.37 12.27
N TYR A 113 -11.64 -11.06 12.28
CA TYR A 113 -11.59 -12.51 12.17
C TYR A 113 -11.19 -12.97 13.57
N ALA A 114 -11.90 -13.95 14.15
CA ALA A 114 -11.52 -14.55 15.43
C ALA A 114 -10.00 -14.69 15.49
N LYS A 115 -9.38 -14.04 16.48
CA LYS A 115 -7.92 -13.91 16.61
C LYS A 115 -7.33 -15.29 16.38
N PHE A 116 -6.58 -15.45 15.30
CA PHE A 116 -6.02 -16.75 14.92
C PHE A 116 -5.29 -17.34 16.13
N PRO A 117 -5.67 -18.53 16.64
CA PRO A 117 -5.17 -18.99 17.92
C PRO A 117 -3.64 -19.08 17.91
N GLU A 118 -3.04 -18.63 19.00
CA GLU A 118 -1.59 -18.39 19.06
C GLU A 118 -0.77 -19.69 19.00
N ILE A 119 -1.36 -20.79 19.47
CA ILE A 119 -0.80 -22.14 19.42
C ILE A 119 -0.48 -22.52 17.96
N TYR A 120 -1.46 -22.44 17.07
CA TYR A 120 -1.27 -22.73 15.65
C TYR A 120 -0.37 -21.71 14.95
N ALA A 121 -0.38 -20.45 15.40
CA ALA A 121 0.50 -19.43 14.83
C ALA A 121 1.97 -19.77 15.09
N ASN A 122 2.26 -20.29 16.29
CA ASN A 122 3.61 -20.71 16.66
C ASN A 122 4.02 -22.00 15.94
N ALA A 123 3.10 -22.92 15.68
CA ALA A 123 3.35 -24.08 14.81
C ALA A 123 3.80 -23.65 13.40
N PHE A 124 3.10 -22.68 12.78
CA PHE A 124 3.56 -22.11 11.50
C PHE A 124 4.94 -21.46 11.57
N LYS A 125 5.30 -20.78 12.66
CA LYS A 125 6.65 -20.20 12.82
C LYS A 125 7.72 -21.28 12.90
N ARG A 126 7.47 -22.37 13.64
CA ARG A 126 8.38 -23.52 13.72
C ARG A 126 8.59 -24.12 12.34
N TYR A 127 7.49 -24.39 11.64
CA TYR A 127 7.54 -24.93 10.29
C TYR A 127 8.30 -24.02 9.31
N MET A 128 8.12 -22.70 9.37
CA MET A 128 8.90 -21.76 8.55
C MET A 128 10.39 -21.72 8.89
N LYS A 129 10.78 -22.03 10.14
CA LYS A 129 12.19 -22.05 10.56
C LYS A 129 12.90 -23.33 10.15
N GLU A 130 12.18 -24.45 10.13
CA GLU A 130 12.72 -25.76 9.74
C GLU A 130 12.95 -25.88 8.23
N VAL A 131 12.18 -25.16 7.42
CA VAL A 131 12.34 -25.18 5.96
C VAL A 131 13.33 -24.10 5.51
N GLU A 132 14.44 -24.50 4.89
CA GLU A 132 15.48 -23.61 4.36
C GLU A 132 14.91 -22.52 3.45
N ASP A 133 13.90 -22.86 2.63
CA ASP A 133 13.19 -21.94 1.73
C ASP A 133 11.71 -21.75 2.10
N ALA A 134 11.45 -21.12 3.25
CA ALA A 134 10.09 -20.71 3.65
C ALA A 134 9.35 -19.84 2.60
N SER A 135 10.11 -19.22 1.68
CA SER A 135 9.61 -18.45 0.55
C SER A 135 8.92 -19.31 -0.53
N THR A 136 9.21 -20.60 -0.60
CA THR A 136 8.73 -21.48 -1.69
C THR A 136 7.46 -22.24 -1.30
N ILE A 137 7.24 -22.44 0.01
CA ILE A 137 6.09 -23.19 0.54
C ILE A 137 4.76 -22.55 0.14
N LYS A 138 3.83 -23.36 -0.38
CA LYS A 138 2.47 -22.88 -0.67
C LYS A 138 1.66 -22.82 0.63
N PRO A 139 0.83 -21.77 0.85
CA PRO A 139 0.00 -21.68 2.05
C PRO A 139 -0.89 -22.89 2.31
N LYS A 140 -1.31 -23.58 1.23
CA LYS A 140 -2.09 -24.83 1.32
C LYS A 140 -1.28 -25.94 1.98
N GLU A 141 -0.07 -26.21 1.47
CA GLU A 141 0.82 -27.26 2.00
C GLU A 141 1.15 -27.04 3.48
N ALA A 142 1.36 -25.79 3.89
CA ALA A 142 1.59 -25.45 5.29
C ALA A 142 0.36 -25.71 6.17
N TYR A 143 -0.83 -25.43 5.66
CA TYR A 143 -2.07 -25.71 6.39
C TYR A 143 -2.35 -27.21 6.49
N ASP A 144 -2.09 -27.96 5.42
CA ASP A 144 -2.28 -29.42 5.41
C ASP A 144 -1.37 -30.10 6.45
N LYS A 145 -0.12 -29.65 6.59
CA LYS A 145 0.77 -30.10 7.69
C LYS A 145 0.25 -29.73 9.07
N LEU A 146 -0.30 -28.51 9.24
CA LEU A 146 -0.91 -28.12 10.51
C LEU A 146 -2.11 -29.01 10.85
N VAL A 147 -2.90 -29.42 9.85
CA VAL A 147 -3.99 -30.37 10.07
C VAL A 147 -3.44 -31.72 10.50
N GLU A 148 -2.41 -32.23 9.82
CA GLU A 148 -1.74 -33.49 10.18
C GLU A 148 -1.21 -33.49 11.62
N ASP A 149 -0.50 -32.45 12.03
CA ASP A 149 0.11 -32.33 13.36
C ASP A 149 -0.91 -32.28 14.52
N TYR A 150 -2.14 -31.85 14.24
CA TYR A 150 -3.19 -31.63 15.24
C TYR A 150 -4.40 -32.54 15.06
N THR A 151 -4.34 -33.53 14.17
CA THR A 151 -5.39 -34.54 14.04
C THR A 151 -5.17 -35.63 15.10
N ASP A 152 -6.16 -35.84 15.97
CA ASP A 152 -6.11 -36.90 16.98
C ASP A 152 -6.18 -38.30 16.34
N GLU A 153 -5.89 -39.35 17.11
CA GLU A 153 -5.98 -40.77 16.70
C GLU A 153 -7.36 -41.16 16.12
N ASN A 154 -8.40 -40.40 16.46
CA ASN A 154 -9.77 -40.58 15.98
C ASN A 154 -10.12 -39.74 14.74
N GLY A 155 -9.13 -39.08 14.11
CA GLY A 155 -9.35 -38.22 12.94
C GLY A 155 -10.07 -36.90 13.27
N ARG A 156 -10.09 -36.48 14.54
CA ARG A 156 -10.78 -35.28 15.00
C ARG A 156 -9.78 -34.14 15.21
N LEU A 157 -10.17 -32.95 14.78
CA LEU A 157 -9.45 -31.72 15.04
C LEU A 157 -9.98 -31.06 16.32
N PRO A 158 -9.14 -30.28 17.03
CA PRO A 158 -9.56 -29.47 18.16
C PRO A 158 -10.74 -28.56 17.80
N SER A 159 -11.62 -28.29 18.77
CA SER A 159 -12.81 -27.47 18.56
C SER A 159 -12.51 -26.01 18.20
N ASP A 160 -11.33 -25.51 18.59
CA ASP A 160 -10.80 -24.19 18.29
C ASP A 160 -9.90 -24.15 17.05
N PHE A 161 -9.80 -25.26 16.31
CA PHE A 161 -8.94 -25.35 15.14
C PHE A 161 -9.36 -24.34 14.06
N PRO A 162 -8.42 -23.54 13.53
CA PRO A 162 -8.74 -22.47 12.61
C PRO A 162 -9.24 -23.01 11.28
N SER A 163 -10.19 -22.30 10.66
CA SER A 163 -10.63 -22.67 9.31
C SER A 163 -9.51 -22.55 8.27
N TYR A 164 -9.63 -23.30 7.18
CA TYR A 164 -8.70 -23.27 6.04
C TYR A 164 -8.39 -21.85 5.55
N LYS A 165 -9.43 -21.01 5.42
CA LYS A 165 -9.26 -19.61 4.98
C LYS A 165 -8.46 -18.78 5.99
N GLN A 166 -8.67 -19.00 7.29
CA GLN A 166 -7.93 -18.30 8.33
C GLN A 166 -6.47 -18.74 8.37
N GLY A 167 -6.21 -20.05 8.30
CA GLY A 167 -4.85 -20.60 8.32
C GLY A 167 -4.00 -20.18 7.13
N THR A 168 -4.51 -20.37 5.90
CA THR A 168 -3.79 -19.98 4.68
C THR A 168 -3.53 -18.48 4.60
N SER A 169 -4.50 -17.65 4.98
CA SER A 169 -4.35 -16.19 5.05
C SER A 169 -3.28 -15.79 6.08
N LYS A 170 -3.31 -16.38 7.28
CA LYS A 170 -2.34 -16.11 8.33
C LYS A 170 -0.92 -16.50 7.90
N PHE A 171 -0.76 -17.69 7.33
CA PHE A 171 0.54 -18.16 6.82
C PHE A 171 1.10 -17.24 5.73
N SER A 172 0.25 -16.81 4.78
CA SER A 172 0.65 -15.86 3.73
C SER A 172 1.13 -14.51 4.28
N GLY A 173 0.42 -13.98 5.29
CA GLY A 173 0.83 -12.75 5.99
C GLY A 173 2.15 -12.90 6.74
N MET A 174 2.34 -14.04 7.43
CA MET A 174 3.58 -14.36 8.14
C MET A 174 4.76 -14.51 7.17
N LYS A 175 4.56 -15.20 6.05
CA LYS A 175 5.56 -15.37 4.98
C LYS A 175 6.04 -14.03 4.42
N THR A 176 5.11 -13.10 4.20
CA THR A 176 5.43 -11.74 3.74
C THR A 176 6.28 -10.98 4.78
N SER A 177 5.98 -11.15 6.07
CA SER A 177 6.71 -10.51 7.16
C SER A 177 8.12 -11.10 7.30
N TYR A 178 8.25 -12.42 7.19
CA TYR A 178 9.53 -13.13 7.22
C TYR A 178 10.44 -12.70 6.06
N ARG A 179 9.92 -12.62 4.82
CA ARG A 179 10.67 -12.09 3.67
C ARG A 179 11.20 -10.67 3.91
N LYS A 180 10.39 -9.81 4.54
CA LYS A 180 10.82 -8.44 4.89
C LYS A 180 11.92 -8.42 5.95
N GLN A 181 11.94 -9.39 6.86
CA GLN A 181 13.00 -9.52 7.87
C GLN A 181 14.31 -9.99 7.23
N LEU A 182 14.27 -11.05 6.41
CA LEU A 182 15.46 -11.52 5.68
C LEU A 182 16.08 -10.43 4.80
N LEU A 183 15.25 -9.67 4.07
CA LEU A 183 15.75 -8.54 3.25
C LEU A 183 16.39 -7.42 4.08
N LYS A 184 16.02 -7.26 5.35
CA LYS A 184 16.66 -6.30 6.26
C LYS A 184 17.97 -6.82 6.83
N GLU A 185 18.14 -8.13 6.96
CA GLU A 185 19.38 -8.73 7.46
C GLU A 185 20.47 -8.80 6.39
N ILE A 186 20.09 -8.73 5.10
CA ILE A 186 21.01 -8.73 3.94
C ILE A 186 21.51 -7.31 3.59
N LEU A 187 20.85 -6.26 4.09
CA LEU A 187 21.14 -4.83 3.80
C LEU A 187 21.86 -4.17 4.98
#